data_AF-A0A6G9QMR1-F1
#
_entry.id   AF-A0A6G9QMR1-F1
#
_cell.length_a   1.000
_cell.length_b   1.000
_cell.length_c   1.000
_cell.angle_alpha   90.00
_cell.angle_beta   90.00
_cell.angle_gamma   90.00
#
_symmetry.space_group_name_H-M   'P 1'
#
loop_
_entity.id
_entity.type
_entity.pdbx_description
1 polymer ?
#
loop_
_entity_poly.entity_id
_entity_poly.type
_entity_poly.pdbx_seq_one_letter_code
_entity_poly.pdbx_strand_id
1 'polypeptide(L)'
;MKKCILHIGMHKTGSSSIQKCLFEGRNDLGEGIVYADLGTSNHSGAFSYAFKSDIHTHPYYTKRGHSDVDFKNYRAINLERIESELSREYSVIIFSAEDLSGLESNDLIKVKELINKYVKHVEVIAYVREPISFAESAFQQKLKTDYISPSTLSLFPKYRSRFEKFEEIFGNVVYVDYTSLIADGKSVVEDFCNRYNLPYTESKSVNKSLSSVAVKFLHSYQAARKDIKINNAYTLKLERILSNLKGNKFKLSKNIVNVGIEAIQEDICWMSQRLPQLKSVQLSYNDSCCLKFTVDDIISMNKLADYDELNALVNEECGFSLAHLMEINKVNNKRKIVIHCGSPKTGSSFIQHNLNGKSSLLTRYGIVFPGIENNRYVSKSNVDINGQLLMRVFRQATKPYSELNFEVESIFNNLLELKCDTVLISDESLGVLHHSVWNMFQQISVKLNFQLVVFGYFRRPKTYYPSHWAQVVRKHGEFRTLEVFASQEDLPVWRNLIYMASAVESNYIFSYEAEMKVNLLVSVAKVLNIPSQVLVDQVSQNQTVNSSLSLKALNSLRIINEVYGAVVGNKVNDILTSEKPCKEFSKPSLSKLETDLVKIRHASELVQCEKLYIDSQRGLKVLG
;
A
#
# COMPACT_ATOMS: atom_id res chain seq x y z
N MET A 1 -49.47 -14.24 26.45
CA MET A 1 -49.30 -14.89 25.12
C MET A 1 -47.82 -15.24 24.98
N LYS A 2 -47.48 -16.51 24.69
CA LYS A 2 -46.07 -16.96 24.60
C LYS A 2 -45.38 -16.32 23.38
N LYS A 3 -44.19 -15.74 23.60
CA LYS A 3 -43.31 -15.14 22.57
C LYS A 3 -41.96 -15.86 22.55
N CYS A 4 -41.38 -16.03 21.37
CA CYS A 4 -40.02 -16.52 21.18
C CYS A 4 -39.17 -15.41 20.58
N ILE A 5 -38.03 -15.11 21.20
CA ILE A 5 -36.99 -14.24 20.64
C ILE A 5 -35.89 -15.15 20.11
N LEU A 6 -35.72 -15.15 18.79
CA LEU A 6 -34.68 -15.90 18.11
C LEU A 6 -33.54 -14.96 17.72
N HIS A 7 -32.51 -14.93 18.55
CA HIS A 7 -31.29 -14.21 18.24
C HIS A 7 -30.43 -15.05 17.29
N ILE A 8 -30.45 -14.63 16.02
CA ILE A 8 -29.61 -15.16 14.94
C ILE A 8 -28.51 -14.15 14.64
N GLY A 9 -27.57 -14.48 13.76
CA GLY A 9 -26.68 -13.44 13.28
C GLY A 9 -25.46 -13.93 12.55
N MET A 10 -24.56 -12.98 12.37
CA MET A 10 -23.23 -13.21 11.83
C MET A 10 -22.24 -13.37 12.98
N HIS A 11 -21.28 -14.26 12.82
CA HIS A 11 -20.13 -14.28 13.73
C HIS A 11 -19.49 -12.88 13.81
N LYS A 12 -18.86 -12.58 14.94
CA LYS A 12 -18.09 -11.34 15.17
C LYS A 12 -18.91 -10.05 15.31
N THR A 13 -20.16 -10.19 15.73
CA THR A 13 -21.03 -9.08 16.17
C THR A 13 -21.25 -9.06 17.69
N GLY A 14 -20.41 -9.78 18.45
CA GLY A 14 -20.49 -9.82 19.91
C GLY A 14 -21.55 -10.78 20.48
N SER A 15 -22.08 -11.71 19.67
CA SER A 15 -23.05 -12.73 20.10
C SER A 15 -22.63 -13.48 21.36
N SER A 16 -21.34 -13.84 21.47
CA SER A 16 -20.82 -14.57 22.63
C SER A 16 -20.97 -13.78 23.94
N SER A 17 -20.92 -12.43 23.88
CA SER A 17 -21.15 -11.58 25.06
C SER A 17 -22.62 -11.59 25.47
N ILE A 18 -23.55 -11.51 24.50
CA ILE A 18 -25.00 -11.61 24.75
C ILE A 18 -25.32 -12.99 25.35
N GLN A 19 -24.86 -14.05 24.70
CA GLN A 19 -25.01 -15.44 25.12
C GLN A 19 -24.53 -15.66 26.55
N LYS A 20 -23.31 -15.20 26.88
CA LYS A 20 -22.74 -15.35 28.21
C LYS A 20 -23.54 -14.58 29.26
N CYS A 21 -23.88 -13.32 28.98
CA CYS A 21 -24.65 -12.48 29.90
C CYS A 21 -26.02 -13.10 30.21
N LEU A 22 -26.76 -13.51 29.18
CA LEU A 22 -28.08 -14.10 29.35
C LEU A 22 -28.03 -15.47 30.03
N PHE A 23 -27.01 -16.28 29.73
CA PHE A 23 -26.84 -17.58 30.37
C PHE A 23 -26.46 -17.43 31.85
N GLU A 24 -25.51 -16.57 32.19
CA GLU A 24 -25.11 -16.34 33.59
C GLU A 24 -26.23 -15.69 34.41
N GLY A 25 -26.97 -14.74 33.82
CA GLY A 25 -28.10 -14.05 34.44
C GLY A 25 -29.47 -14.74 34.27
N ARG A 26 -29.52 -15.98 33.76
CA ARG A 26 -30.79 -16.62 33.33
C ARG A 26 -31.85 -16.77 34.41
N ASN A 27 -31.45 -16.76 35.68
CA ASN A 27 -32.37 -16.87 36.81
C ASN A 27 -33.01 -15.53 37.20
N ASP A 28 -32.48 -14.42 36.69
CA ASP A 28 -32.84 -13.06 37.11
C ASP A 28 -33.41 -12.22 35.95
N LEU A 29 -33.82 -12.82 34.82
CA LEU A 29 -34.27 -12.10 33.62
C LEU A 29 -35.64 -11.41 33.74
N GLY A 30 -36.36 -11.61 34.85
CA GLY A 30 -37.71 -11.12 35.08
C GLY A 30 -38.78 -12.22 35.02
N GLU A 31 -39.96 -11.92 35.55
CA GLU A 31 -41.04 -12.90 35.68
C GLU A 31 -41.53 -13.40 34.31
N GLY A 32 -41.50 -14.71 34.11
CA GLY A 32 -41.93 -15.37 32.87
C GLY A 32 -40.95 -15.26 31.70
N ILE A 33 -39.78 -14.64 31.86
CA ILE A 33 -38.76 -14.58 30.81
C ILE A 33 -37.72 -15.66 31.05
N VAL A 34 -37.49 -16.53 30.05
CA VAL A 34 -36.53 -17.62 30.15
C VAL A 34 -35.52 -17.57 29.01
N TYR A 35 -34.25 -17.70 29.36
CA TYR A 35 -33.20 -18.07 28.40
C TYR A 35 -33.10 -19.59 28.39
N ALA A 36 -33.35 -20.22 27.23
CA ALA A 36 -33.49 -21.68 27.16
C ALA A 36 -32.23 -22.40 27.68
N ASP A 37 -32.40 -23.43 28.51
CA ASP A 37 -31.27 -24.22 28.99
C ASP A 37 -31.02 -25.43 28.08
N LEU A 38 -30.18 -25.24 27.07
CA LEU A 38 -29.73 -26.32 26.18
C LEU A 38 -28.38 -26.91 26.62
N GLY A 39 -27.95 -26.62 27.87
CA GLY A 39 -26.70 -27.06 28.47
C GLY A 39 -25.47 -26.20 28.13
N THR A 40 -25.59 -25.20 27.27
CA THR A 40 -24.51 -24.25 26.94
C THR A 40 -25.09 -22.87 26.63
N SER A 41 -24.29 -21.81 26.80
CA SER A 41 -24.69 -20.45 26.46
C SER A 41 -24.86 -20.19 24.95
N ASN A 42 -24.38 -21.09 24.08
CA ASN A 42 -24.54 -20.92 22.63
C ASN A 42 -25.43 -22.04 22.08
N HIS A 43 -26.66 -21.71 21.70
CA HIS A 43 -27.66 -22.69 21.27
C HIS A 43 -27.41 -23.22 19.85
N SER A 44 -26.43 -22.67 19.12
CA SER A 44 -26.08 -23.05 17.75
C SER A 44 -25.86 -24.56 17.56
N GLY A 45 -25.14 -25.19 18.51
CA GLY A 45 -24.88 -26.62 18.46
C GLY A 45 -26.16 -27.45 18.56
N ALA A 46 -27.04 -27.11 19.51
CA ALA A 46 -28.29 -27.83 19.72
C ALA A 46 -29.20 -27.79 18.49
N PHE A 47 -29.41 -26.61 17.91
CA PHE A 47 -30.19 -26.48 16.67
C PHE A 47 -29.53 -27.19 15.48
N SER A 48 -28.21 -27.10 15.35
CA SER A 48 -27.49 -27.76 14.24
C SER A 48 -27.63 -29.29 14.31
N TYR A 49 -27.46 -29.88 15.50
CA TYR A 49 -27.65 -31.32 15.68
C TYR A 49 -29.10 -31.76 15.47
N ALA A 50 -30.06 -30.96 15.95
CA ALA A 50 -31.48 -31.28 15.85
C ALA A 50 -32.02 -31.23 14.41
N PHE A 51 -31.60 -30.24 13.61
CA PHE A 51 -32.27 -29.93 12.35
C PHE A 51 -31.45 -30.14 11.09
N LYS A 52 -30.12 -29.93 11.11
CA LYS A 52 -29.30 -29.93 9.88
C LYS A 52 -29.42 -31.26 9.15
N SER A 53 -29.84 -31.25 7.88
CA SER A 53 -30.09 -32.47 7.10
C SER A 53 -28.81 -33.23 6.77
N ASP A 54 -27.72 -32.52 6.44
CA ASP A 54 -26.40 -33.10 6.18
C ASP A 54 -25.41 -32.69 7.28
N ILE A 55 -25.30 -33.51 8.32
CA ILE A 55 -24.37 -33.27 9.45
C ILE A 55 -22.92 -33.64 9.11
N HIS A 56 -22.69 -34.48 8.10
CA HIS A 56 -21.34 -34.91 7.72
C HIS A 56 -20.51 -33.74 7.19
N THR A 57 -21.16 -32.66 6.77
CA THR A 57 -20.51 -31.40 6.41
C THR A 57 -20.25 -30.48 7.61
N HIS A 58 -20.77 -30.80 8.80
CA HIS A 58 -20.63 -29.95 9.97
C HIS A 58 -19.23 -30.10 10.61
N PRO A 59 -18.42 -29.02 10.71
CA PRO A 59 -17.03 -29.11 11.17
C PRO A 59 -16.85 -29.73 12.57
N TYR A 60 -17.84 -29.56 13.44
CA TYR A 60 -17.79 -30.13 14.79
C TYR A 60 -18.03 -31.65 14.80
N TYR A 61 -18.82 -32.17 13.85
CA TYR A 61 -19.06 -33.60 13.70
C TYR A 61 -17.84 -34.29 13.11
N THR A 62 -17.30 -33.75 12.02
CA THR A 62 -16.12 -34.29 11.33
C THR A 62 -14.87 -34.28 12.20
N LYS A 63 -14.65 -33.22 13.00
CA LYS A 63 -13.49 -33.13 13.91
C LYS A 63 -13.53 -34.11 15.08
N ARG A 64 -14.70 -34.61 15.46
CA ARG A 64 -14.86 -35.50 16.63
C ARG A 64 -15.01 -36.97 16.27
N GLY A 65 -15.07 -37.32 14.99
CA GLY A 65 -15.09 -38.72 14.53
C GLY A 65 -16.33 -39.49 14.99
N HIS A 66 -17.48 -38.80 15.16
CA HIS A 66 -18.71 -39.43 15.59
C HIS A 66 -19.26 -40.41 14.53
N SER A 67 -19.85 -41.51 14.99
CA SER A 67 -20.53 -42.50 14.15
C SER A 67 -21.96 -42.06 13.80
N ASP A 68 -22.55 -42.65 12.76
CA ASP A 68 -23.94 -42.36 12.37
C ASP A 68 -24.95 -42.68 13.48
N VAL A 69 -24.64 -43.66 14.33
CA VAL A 69 -25.44 -44.01 15.51
C VAL A 69 -25.38 -42.88 16.53
N ASP A 70 -24.19 -42.32 16.77
CA ASP A 70 -24.03 -41.15 17.64
C ASP A 70 -24.84 -39.97 17.12
N PHE A 71 -24.85 -39.74 15.80
CA PHE A 71 -25.62 -38.65 15.23
C PHE A 71 -27.12 -38.78 15.48
N LYS A 72 -27.72 -39.95 15.22
CA LYS A 72 -29.16 -40.16 15.45
C LYS A 72 -29.51 -39.90 16.92
N ASN A 73 -28.67 -40.38 17.83
CA ASN A 73 -28.84 -40.14 19.27
C ASN A 73 -28.70 -38.66 19.62
N TYR A 74 -27.67 -37.96 19.14
CA TYR A 74 -27.50 -36.53 19.35
C TYR A 74 -28.66 -35.71 18.77
N ARG A 75 -29.18 -36.09 17.59
CA ARG A 75 -30.35 -35.43 16.99
C ARG A 75 -31.57 -35.58 17.90
N ALA A 76 -31.89 -36.79 18.33
CA ALA A 76 -33.03 -37.06 19.21
C ALA A 76 -32.91 -36.30 20.54
N ILE A 77 -31.74 -36.36 21.20
CA ILE A 77 -31.48 -35.68 22.47
C ILE A 77 -31.63 -34.17 22.34
N ASN A 78 -31.09 -33.56 21.26
CA ASN A 78 -31.18 -32.12 21.09
C ASN A 78 -32.60 -31.66 20.70
N LEU A 79 -33.35 -32.46 19.92
CA LEU A 79 -34.77 -32.20 19.66
C LEU A 79 -35.57 -32.24 20.96
N GLU A 80 -35.39 -33.28 21.78
CA GLU A 80 -36.07 -33.42 23.06
C GLU A 80 -35.75 -32.26 24.01
N ARG A 81 -34.49 -31.82 24.10
CA ARG A 81 -34.11 -30.65 24.90
C ARG A 81 -34.80 -29.38 24.46
N ILE A 82 -34.85 -29.13 23.15
CA ILE A 82 -35.50 -27.93 22.59
C ILE A 82 -37.02 -28.01 22.86
N GLU A 83 -37.64 -29.16 22.64
CA GLU A 83 -39.07 -29.39 22.93
C GLU A 83 -39.40 -29.22 24.41
N SER A 84 -38.57 -29.77 25.30
CA SER A 84 -38.71 -29.63 26.75
C SER A 84 -38.73 -28.16 27.15
N GLU A 85 -37.75 -27.36 26.69
CA GLU A 85 -37.70 -25.93 27.01
C GLU A 85 -38.89 -25.16 26.43
N LEU A 86 -39.33 -25.49 25.21
CA LEU A 86 -40.52 -24.89 24.59
C LEU A 86 -41.83 -25.25 25.32
N SER A 87 -41.90 -26.41 25.99
CA SER A 87 -43.08 -26.86 26.72
C SER A 87 -43.26 -26.23 28.10
N ARG A 88 -42.22 -25.57 28.63
CA ARG A 88 -42.23 -24.90 29.95
C ARG A 88 -43.26 -23.76 30.01
N GLU A 89 -43.60 -23.36 31.23
CA GLU A 89 -44.34 -22.12 31.46
C GLU A 89 -43.43 -20.90 31.38
N TYR A 90 -43.77 -19.98 30.48
CA TYR A 90 -43.08 -18.71 30.23
C TYR A 90 -44.01 -17.73 29.51
N SER A 91 -43.70 -16.45 29.58
CA SER A 91 -44.23 -15.40 28.72
C SER A 91 -43.32 -15.18 27.51
N VAL A 92 -42.00 -15.21 27.71
CA VAL A 92 -40.98 -15.02 26.67
C VAL A 92 -39.89 -16.08 26.80
N ILE A 93 -39.56 -16.77 25.71
CA ILE A 93 -38.38 -17.64 25.61
C ILE A 93 -37.36 -17.04 24.66
N ILE A 94 -36.08 -17.09 25.03
CA ILE A 94 -34.97 -16.57 24.23
C ILE A 94 -34.08 -17.73 23.80
N PHE A 95 -33.87 -17.85 22.49
CA PHE A 95 -32.84 -18.71 21.91
C PHE A 95 -31.78 -17.86 21.24
N SER A 96 -30.50 -18.10 21.54
CA SER A 96 -29.38 -17.46 20.83
C SER A 96 -28.52 -18.50 20.11
N ALA A 97 -28.71 -18.60 18.80
CA ALA A 97 -28.04 -19.58 17.95
C ALA A 97 -27.60 -18.93 16.64
N GLU A 98 -26.41 -18.33 16.63
CA GLU A 98 -25.87 -17.63 15.46
C GLU A 98 -25.67 -18.53 14.23
N ASP A 99 -25.36 -19.82 14.43
CA ASP A 99 -25.19 -20.77 13.32
C ASP A 99 -26.50 -21.20 12.66
N LEU A 100 -27.66 -20.79 13.19
CA LEU A 100 -28.93 -20.92 12.47
C LEU A 100 -28.86 -20.25 11.09
N SER A 101 -28.06 -19.18 10.95
CA SER A 101 -27.82 -18.53 9.66
C SER A 101 -27.18 -19.45 8.61
N GLY A 102 -26.60 -20.59 9.01
CA GLY A 102 -26.04 -21.63 8.16
C GLY A 102 -26.96 -22.82 7.87
N LEU A 103 -28.22 -22.83 8.34
CA LEU A 103 -29.20 -23.85 7.96
C LEU A 103 -29.81 -23.55 6.60
N GLU A 104 -30.14 -24.60 5.84
CA GLU A 104 -30.89 -24.49 4.59
C GLU A 104 -32.37 -24.19 4.86
N SER A 105 -33.09 -23.62 3.88
CA SER A 105 -34.49 -23.22 4.05
C SER A 105 -35.39 -24.35 4.55
N ASN A 106 -35.21 -25.58 4.04
CA ASN A 106 -36.00 -26.74 4.47
C ASN A 106 -35.76 -27.13 5.94
N ASP A 107 -34.53 -26.95 6.44
CA ASP A 107 -34.23 -27.23 7.85
C ASP A 107 -34.77 -26.11 8.75
N LEU A 108 -34.74 -24.87 8.26
CA LEU A 108 -35.27 -23.73 8.97
C LEU A 108 -36.82 -23.75 9.05
N ILE A 109 -37.51 -24.31 8.04
CA ILE A 109 -38.95 -24.58 8.09
C ILE A 109 -39.28 -25.53 9.25
N LYS A 110 -38.51 -26.61 9.44
CA LYS A 110 -38.71 -27.55 10.57
C LYS A 110 -38.52 -26.85 11.92
N VAL A 111 -37.56 -25.93 12.02
CA VAL A 111 -37.37 -25.10 13.23
C VAL A 111 -38.62 -24.25 13.50
N LYS A 112 -39.15 -23.57 12.48
CA LYS A 112 -40.37 -22.76 12.60
C LYS A 112 -41.57 -23.62 12.99
N GLU A 113 -41.76 -24.75 12.34
CA GLU A 113 -42.84 -25.70 12.64
C GLU A 113 -42.79 -26.16 14.10
N LEU A 114 -41.60 -26.47 14.62
CA LEU A 114 -41.44 -26.85 16.02
C LEU A 114 -41.82 -25.72 16.97
N ILE A 115 -41.26 -24.53 16.78
CA ILE A 115 -41.51 -23.38 17.66
C ILE A 115 -43.00 -22.99 17.64
N ASN A 116 -43.63 -23.02 16.46
CA ASN A 116 -45.03 -22.64 16.29
C ASN A 116 -46.03 -23.58 16.98
N LYS A 117 -45.63 -24.80 17.37
CA LYS A 117 -46.46 -25.67 18.21
C LYS A 117 -46.71 -25.08 19.61
N TYR A 118 -45.78 -24.26 20.10
CA TYR A 118 -45.79 -23.76 21.49
C TYR A 118 -45.94 -22.23 21.58
N VAL A 119 -45.56 -21.52 20.52
CA VAL A 119 -45.45 -20.06 20.52
C VAL A 119 -46.24 -19.48 19.35
N LYS A 120 -47.01 -18.42 19.60
CA LYS A 120 -47.79 -17.74 18.54
C LYS A 120 -47.03 -16.64 17.81
N HIS A 121 -46.00 -16.09 18.44
CA HIS A 121 -45.21 -14.99 17.89
C HIS A 121 -43.72 -15.25 18.04
N VAL A 122 -43.02 -15.32 16.92
CA VAL A 122 -41.56 -15.44 16.86
C VAL A 122 -41.01 -14.12 16.35
N GLU A 123 -40.12 -13.51 17.11
CA GLU A 123 -39.36 -12.34 16.70
C GLU A 123 -37.92 -12.76 16.43
N VAL A 124 -37.43 -12.49 15.23
CA VAL A 124 -36.06 -12.80 14.83
C VAL A 124 -35.24 -11.52 14.89
N ILE A 125 -34.10 -11.55 15.56
CA ILE A 125 -33.18 -10.42 15.66
C ILE A 125 -31.77 -10.81 15.21
N ALA A 126 -31.15 -9.94 14.42
CA ALA A 126 -29.80 -10.13 13.88
C ALA A 126 -28.96 -8.85 13.98
N TYR A 127 -27.81 -8.94 14.66
CA TYR A 127 -26.80 -7.90 14.58
C TYR A 127 -26.00 -8.04 13.28
N VAL A 128 -25.90 -6.95 12.53
CA VAL A 128 -25.25 -6.87 11.22
C VAL A 128 -24.06 -5.94 11.30
N ARG A 129 -22.90 -6.43 10.87
CA ARG A 129 -21.65 -5.66 10.81
C ARG A 129 -21.38 -5.21 9.38
N GLU A 130 -20.84 -4.01 9.25
CA GLU A 130 -20.43 -3.42 7.98
C GLU A 130 -19.40 -4.32 7.26
N PRO A 131 -19.44 -4.44 5.91
CA PRO A 131 -18.66 -5.43 5.17
C PRO A 131 -17.15 -5.40 5.41
N ILE A 132 -16.54 -4.21 5.43
CA ILE A 132 -15.09 -4.07 5.55
C ILE A 132 -14.64 -4.45 6.96
N SER A 133 -15.33 -3.91 7.97
CA SER A 133 -15.10 -4.23 9.37
C SER A 133 -15.32 -5.72 9.66
N PHE A 134 -16.31 -6.34 9.01
CA PHE A 134 -16.52 -7.79 9.06
C PHE A 134 -15.36 -8.55 8.44
N ALA A 135 -14.92 -8.18 7.23
CA ALA A 135 -13.81 -8.83 6.54
C ALA A 135 -12.49 -8.75 7.33
N GLU A 136 -12.17 -7.59 7.90
CA GLU A 136 -11.02 -7.39 8.78
C GLU A 136 -11.07 -8.32 10.01
N SER A 137 -12.26 -8.53 10.59
CA SER A 137 -12.46 -9.41 11.74
C SER A 137 -12.45 -10.90 11.36
N ALA A 138 -13.02 -11.25 10.20
CA ALA A 138 -13.05 -12.61 9.68
C ALA A 138 -11.64 -13.09 9.30
N PHE A 139 -10.85 -12.20 8.70
CA PHE A 139 -9.46 -12.46 8.35
C PHE A 139 -8.61 -12.78 9.58
N GLN A 140 -8.69 -11.93 10.61
CA GLN A 140 -8.02 -12.17 11.89
C GLN A 140 -8.42 -13.52 12.52
N GLN A 141 -9.70 -13.88 12.46
CA GLN A 141 -10.15 -15.13 13.05
C GLN A 141 -9.63 -16.36 12.30
N LYS A 142 -9.68 -16.34 10.96
CA LYS A 142 -9.20 -17.47 10.15
C LYS A 142 -7.69 -17.65 10.27
N LEU A 143 -6.94 -16.54 10.35
CA LEU A 143 -5.50 -16.58 10.59
C LEU A 143 -5.07 -17.23 11.91
N LYS A 144 -5.96 -17.31 12.91
CA LYS A 144 -5.62 -18.01 14.17
C LYS A 144 -5.44 -19.50 13.95
N THR A 145 -6.16 -20.10 13.01
CA THR A 145 -6.10 -21.55 12.78
C THR A 145 -5.32 -21.91 11.53
N ASP A 146 -5.43 -21.13 10.46
CA ASP A 146 -4.92 -21.49 9.14
C ASP A 146 -4.34 -20.30 8.38
N TYR A 147 -3.45 -20.58 7.42
CA TYR A 147 -3.05 -19.57 6.44
C TYR A 147 -4.24 -19.24 5.52
N ILE A 148 -4.50 -17.95 5.34
CA ILE A 148 -5.50 -17.46 4.39
C ILE A 148 -4.99 -16.21 3.68
N SER A 149 -5.23 -16.14 2.37
CA SER A 149 -4.95 -14.93 1.60
C SER A 149 -5.93 -13.81 2.00
N PRO A 150 -5.48 -12.57 2.21
CA PRO A 150 -6.38 -11.44 2.47
C PRO A 150 -7.32 -11.12 1.30
N SER A 151 -7.01 -11.57 0.08
CA SER A 151 -7.87 -11.41 -1.11
C SER A 151 -8.97 -12.46 -1.21
N THR A 152 -9.10 -13.36 -0.23
CA THR A 152 -10.09 -14.43 -0.28
C THR A 152 -11.51 -13.86 -0.14
N LEU A 153 -12.35 -14.02 -1.18
CA LEU A 153 -13.73 -13.50 -1.18
C LEU A 153 -14.59 -14.04 -0.03
N SER A 154 -14.29 -15.23 0.50
CA SER A 154 -14.99 -15.81 1.66
C SER A 154 -14.76 -15.07 2.99
N LEU A 155 -13.96 -14.00 2.99
CA LEU A 155 -13.79 -13.08 4.11
C LEU A 155 -14.93 -12.05 4.18
N PHE A 156 -15.57 -11.75 3.06
CA PHE A 156 -16.65 -10.79 2.98
C PHE A 156 -17.98 -11.42 3.41
N PRO A 157 -18.94 -10.61 3.91
CA PRO A 157 -20.23 -11.11 4.34
C PRO A 157 -21.04 -11.68 3.16
N LYS A 158 -22.04 -12.50 3.50
CA LYS A 158 -23.03 -13.05 2.56
C LYS A 158 -24.44 -12.81 3.08
N TYR A 159 -24.80 -11.55 3.27
CA TYR A 159 -26.01 -11.08 3.92
C TYR A 159 -27.27 -11.77 3.40
N ARG A 160 -27.50 -11.70 2.09
CA ARG A 160 -28.71 -12.21 1.44
C ARG A 160 -28.88 -13.70 1.67
N SER A 161 -27.86 -14.49 1.35
CA SER A 161 -27.89 -15.95 1.56
C SER A 161 -28.06 -16.37 3.03
N ARG A 162 -27.64 -15.50 3.97
CA ARG A 162 -27.78 -15.75 5.41
C ARG A 162 -29.15 -15.38 5.93
N PHE A 163 -29.74 -14.29 5.45
CA PHE A 163 -30.89 -13.65 6.10
C PHE A 163 -32.19 -13.66 5.29
N GLU A 164 -32.15 -13.70 3.95
CA GLU A 164 -33.35 -13.69 3.10
C GLU A 164 -34.33 -14.82 3.45
N LYS A 165 -33.81 -16.03 3.65
CA LYS A 165 -34.59 -17.18 4.11
C LYS A 165 -35.32 -16.97 5.45
N PHE A 166 -34.79 -16.14 6.35
CA PHE A 166 -35.47 -15.83 7.61
C PHE A 166 -36.63 -14.87 7.38
N GLU A 167 -36.51 -13.94 6.44
CA GLU A 167 -37.62 -13.07 6.05
C GLU A 167 -38.74 -13.86 5.39
N GLU A 168 -38.39 -14.77 4.49
CA GLU A 168 -39.36 -15.64 3.82
C GLU A 168 -40.07 -16.58 4.81
N ILE A 169 -39.32 -17.15 5.77
CA ILE A 169 -39.84 -18.17 6.68
C ILE A 169 -40.50 -17.54 7.90
N PHE A 170 -39.86 -16.61 8.62
CA PHE A 170 -40.39 -16.03 9.86
C PHE A 170 -41.12 -14.70 9.67
N GLY A 171 -40.99 -14.04 8.52
CA GLY A 171 -41.56 -12.73 8.26
C GLY A 171 -40.62 -11.61 8.68
N ASN A 172 -41.02 -10.78 9.65
CA ASN A 172 -40.23 -9.62 10.01
C ASN A 172 -38.95 -10.01 10.78
N VAL A 173 -37.79 -9.56 10.30
CA VAL A 173 -36.49 -9.72 10.95
C VAL A 173 -35.99 -8.35 11.41
N VAL A 174 -35.66 -8.23 12.69
CA VAL A 174 -35.07 -7.02 13.27
C VAL A 174 -33.57 -7.02 13.02
N TYR A 175 -33.10 -6.13 12.14
CA TYR A 175 -31.67 -5.93 11.94
C TYR A 175 -31.14 -4.77 12.78
N VAL A 176 -30.01 -4.99 13.45
CA VAL A 176 -29.33 -3.97 14.25
C VAL A 176 -27.94 -3.70 13.69
N ASP A 177 -27.62 -2.43 13.42
CA ASP A 177 -26.28 -2.05 12.97
C ASP A 177 -25.27 -2.12 14.12
N TYR A 178 -24.49 -3.20 14.12
CA TYR A 178 -23.40 -3.41 15.06
C TYR A 178 -22.32 -2.33 14.97
N THR A 179 -22.04 -1.83 13.77
CA THR A 179 -20.90 -0.94 13.51
C THR A 179 -21.15 0.43 14.14
N SER A 180 -22.35 0.98 13.90
CA SER A 180 -22.78 2.25 14.48
C SER A 180 -22.91 2.15 16.00
N LEU A 181 -23.47 1.06 16.52
CA LEU A 181 -23.60 0.81 17.95
C LEU A 181 -22.24 0.86 18.68
N ILE A 182 -21.23 0.19 18.14
CA ILE A 182 -19.88 0.19 18.72
C ILE A 182 -19.18 1.54 18.54
N ALA A 183 -19.43 2.26 17.43
CA ALA A 183 -18.88 3.60 17.20
C ALA A 183 -19.39 4.62 18.23
N ASP A 184 -20.65 4.48 18.67
CA ASP A 184 -21.25 5.26 19.75
C ASP A 184 -20.77 4.87 21.16
N GLY A 185 -19.88 3.87 21.27
CA GLY A 185 -19.37 3.37 22.55
C GLY A 185 -20.36 2.51 23.33
N LYS A 186 -21.48 2.09 22.73
CA LYS A 186 -22.52 1.27 23.37
C LYS A 186 -22.14 -0.21 23.40
N SER A 187 -22.71 -0.95 24.34
CA SER A 187 -22.54 -2.40 24.42
C SER A 187 -23.64 -3.14 23.66
N VAL A 188 -23.29 -4.22 22.93
CA VAL A 188 -24.29 -5.08 22.28
C VAL A 188 -25.18 -5.80 23.30
N VAL A 189 -24.67 -6.04 24.51
CA VAL A 189 -25.43 -6.62 25.61
C VAL A 189 -26.45 -5.62 26.11
N GLU A 190 -26.02 -4.38 26.33
CA GLU A 190 -26.90 -3.27 26.74
C GLU A 190 -28.03 -3.06 25.72
N ASP A 191 -27.70 -2.99 24.43
CA ASP A 191 -28.69 -2.81 23.38
C ASP A 191 -29.70 -3.97 23.32
N PHE A 192 -29.23 -5.22 23.37
CA PHE A 192 -30.11 -6.40 23.36
C PHE A 192 -31.04 -6.41 24.58
N CYS A 193 -30.47 -6.21 25.77
CA CYS A 193 -31.23 -6.22 27.01
C CYS A 193 -32.22 -5.07 27.08
N ASN A 194 -31.84 -3.86 26.66
CA ASN A 194 -32.75 -2.70 26.61
C ASN A 194 -33.92 -2.90 25.64
N ARG A 195 -33.70 -3.53 24.47
CA ARG A 195 -34.79 -3.83 23.51
C ARG A 195 -35.87 -4.73 24.10
N TYR A 196 -35.49 -5.62 25.00
CA TYR A 196 -36.37 -6.62 25.59
C TYR A 196 -36.66 -6.38 27.08
N ASN A 197 -36.28 -5.21 27.61
CA ASN A 197 -36.42 -4.84 29.02
C ASN A 197 -35.84 -5.89 29.99
N LEU A 198 -34.68 -6.44 29.65
CA LEU A 198 -33.98 -7.44 30.45
C LEU A 198 -32.97 -6.76 31.40
N PRO A 199 -32.86 -7.22 32.65
CA PRO A 199 -31.74 -6.82 33.49
C PRO A 199 -30.44 -7.42 32.95
N TYR A 200 -29.35 -6.69 33.14
CA TYR A 200 -28.01 -7.16 32.78
C TYR A 200 -26.97 -6.56 33.72
N THR A 201 -25.85 -7.25 33.87
CA THR A 201 -24.66 -6.70 34.53
C THR A 201 -23.62 -6.41 33.46
N GLU A 202 -22.98 -5.24 33.51
CA GLU A 202 -21.92 -4.89 32.57
C GLU A 202 -20.78 -5.91 32.65
N SER A 203 -20.64 -6.72 31.60
CA SER A 203 -19.42 -7.50 31.40
C SER A 203 -18.41 -6.65 30.64
N LYS A 204 -17.20 -6.51 31.20
CA LYS A 204 -16.07 -5.90 30.45
C LYS A 204 -15.89 -6.65 29.14
N SER A 205 -15.92 -5.93 28.02
CA SER A 205 -15.69 -6.49 26.68
C SER A 205 -14.44 -7.36 26.64
N VAL A 206 -14.63 -8.66 26.41
CA VAL A 206 -13.57 -9.70 26.44
C VAL A 206 -12.86 -9.81 25.09
N ASN A 207 -13.45 -9.31 24.00
CA ASN A 207 -12.91 -9.49 22.64
C ASN A 207 -12.08 -8.28 22.19
N LYS A 208 -10.83 -8.19 22.65
CA LYS A 208 -9.85 -7.27 22.05
C LYS A 208 -9.40 -7.81 20.70
N SER A 209 -9.63 -7.04 19.63
CA SER A 209 -9.04 -7.30 18.31
C SER A 209 -7.51 -7.28 18.41
N LEU A 210 -6.83 -8.11 17.62
CA LEU A 210 -5.38 -8.05 17.53
C LEU A 210 -4.93 -6.72 16.92
N SER A 211 -3.77 -6.22 17.35
CA SER A 211 -3.13 -5.07 16.72
C SER A 211 -2.63 -5.41 15.32
N SER A 212 -2.41 -4.41 14.48
CA SER A 212 -1.90 -4.57 13.12
C SER A 212 -0.59 -5.37 13.09
N VAL A 213 0.33 -5.08 14.01
CA VAL A 213 1.61 -5.80 14.17
C VAL A 213 1.37 -7.28 14.47
N ALA A 214 0.46 -7.59 15.40
CA ALA A 214 0.10 -8.96 15.75
C ALA A 214 -0.49 -9.73 14.56
N VAL A 215 -1.33 -9.09 13.75
CA VAL A 215 -1.93 -9.69 12.55
C VAL A 215 -0.87 -9.95 11.47
N LYS A 216 0.06 -9.00 11.24
CA LYS A 216 1.18 -9.18 10.30
C LYS A 216 2.08 -10.35 10.69
N PHE A 217 2.38 -10.46 12.00
CA PHE A 217 3.10 -11.61 12.53
C PHE A 217 2.34 -12.90 12.31
N LEU A 218 1.07 -12.97 12.72
CA LEU A 218 0.28 -14.18 12.57
C LEU A 218 0.17 -14.61 11.10
N HIS A 219 -0.03 -13.67 10.17
CA HIS A 219 -0.05 -13.96 8.74
C HIS A 219 1.29 -14.51 8.24
N SER A 220 2.41 -13.89 8.62
CA SER A 220 3.76 -14.33 8.24
C SER A 220 4.09 -15.71 8.81
N TYR A 221 3.72 -15.92 10.07
CA TYR A 221 3.90 -17.16 10.81
C TYR A 221 3.11 -18.31 10.15
N GLN A 222 1.83 -18.10 9.82
CA GLN A 222 1.02 -19.11 9.15
C GLN A 222 1.52 -19.40 7.73
N ALA A 223 2.03 -18.38 7.02
CA ALA A 223 2.62 -18.58 5.70
C ALA A 223 3.87 -19.48 5.75
N ALA A 224 4.74 -19.28 6.76
CA ALA A 224 5.93 -20.09 6.98
C ALA A 224 5.62 -21.55 7.35
N ARG A 225 4.44 -21.81 7.91
CA ARG A 225 4.02 -23.12 8.41
C ARG A 225 3.01 -23.84 7.52
N LYS A 226 2.76 -23.34 6.30
CA LYS A 226 1.70 -23.85 5.42
C LYS A 226 1.77 -25.36 5.14
N ASP A 227 2.97 -25.94 5.20
CA ASP A 227 3.23 -27.36 4.93
C ASP A 227 3.44 -28.22 6.20
N ILE A 228 3.21 -27.66 7.39
CA ILE A 228 3.45 -28.34 8.69
C ILE A 228 2.10 -28.66 9.36
N LYS A 229 1.86 -29.94 9.72
CA LYS A 229 0.64 -30.35 10.44
C LYS A 229 0.66 -29.86 11.90
N ILE A 230 -0.40 -29.17 12.31
CA ILE A 230 -0.48 -28.40 13.57
C ILE A 230 -0.85 -29.26 14.79
N ASN A 231 -0.27 -28.90 15.96
CA ASN A 231 -0.76 -29.25 17.29
C ASN A 231 -1.59 -28.07 17.89
N ASN A 232 -2.88 -28.29 18.18
CA ASN A 232 -3.85 -27.26 18.60
C ASN A 232 -3.52 -26.53 19.92
N ALA A 233 -2.65 -27.10 20.78
CA ALA A 233 -2.31 -26.50 22.08
C ALA A 233 -1.54 -25.16 21.95
N TYR A 234 -0.79 -24.98 20.86
CA TYR A 234 0.07 -23.80 20.65
C TYR A 234 -0.69 -22.56 20.15
N THR A 235 -1.82 -22.74 19.46
CA THR A 235 -2.66 -21.63 18.97
C THR A 235 -3.17 -20.75 20.12
N LEU A 236 -3.58 -21.37 21.24
CA LEU A 236 -4.06 -20.64 22.42
C LEU A 236 -2.95 -19.83 23.09
N LYS A 237 -1.74 -20.40 23.14
CA LYS A 237 -0.55 -19.73 23.69
C LYS A 237 -0.16 -18.52 22.86
N LEU A 238 -0.17 -18.66 21.53
CA LEU A 238 0.17 -17.61 20.59
C LEU A 238 -0.88 -16.48 20.61
N GLU A 239 -2.17 -16.80 20.69
CA GLU A 239 -3.23 -15.80 20.88
C GLU A 239 -3.05 -14.98 22.17
N ARG A 240 -2.70 -15.65 23.29
CA ARG A 240 -2.42 -14.97 24.56
C ARG A 240 -1.28 -13.95 24.41
N ILE A 241 -0.15 -14.36 23.83
CA ILE A 241 1.01 -13.48 23.63
C ILE A 241 0.64 -12.29 22.72
N LEU A 242 0.03 -12.57 21.57
CA LEU A 242 -0.30 -11.54 20.58
C LEU A 242 -1.37 -10.55 21.05
N SER A 243 -2.29 -10.97 21.93
CA SER A 243 -3.33 -10.09 22.48
C SER A 243 -2.78 -8.96 23.37
N ASN A 244 -1.55 -9.12 23.88
CA ASN A 244 -0.87 -8.11 24.69
C ASN A 244 -0.14 -7.06 23.85
N LEU A 245 0.02 -7.28 22.53
CA LEU A 245 0.66 -6.32 21.63
C LEU A 245 -0.24 -5.11 21.40
N LYS A 246 0.11 -3.99 22.04
CA LYS A 246 -0.52 -2.69 21.76
C LYS A 246 -0.12 -2.19 20.37
N GLY A 247 -1.06 -1.57 19.68
CA GLY A 247 -0.84 -0.95 18.38
C GLY A 247 -2.15 -0.55 17.72
N ASN A 248 -2.05 0.02 16.52
CA ASN A 248 -3.22 0.37 15.71
C ASN A 248 -4.03 -0.88 15.35
N LYS A 249 -5.33 -0.72 15.13
CA LYS A 249 -6.18 -1.81 14.61
C LYS A 249 -5.69 -2.23 13.21
N PHE A 250 -5.76 -3.53 12.93
CA PHE A 250 -5.49 -4.02 11.58
C PHE A 250 -6.54 -3.51 10.58
N LYS A 251 -6.08 -3.17 9.38
CA LYS A 251 -6.89 -2.74 8.24
C LYS A 251 -6.54 -3.57 7.01
N LEU A 252 -7.48 -3.77 6.10
CA LEU A 252 -7.18 -4.36 4.79
C LEU A 252 -6.61 -3.27 3.85
N SER A 253 -5.97 -3.67 2.76
CA SER A 253 -5.50 -2.69 1.76
C SER A 253 -6.67 -2.21 0.90
N LYS A 254 -6.65 -0.94 0.49
CA LYS A 254 -7.67 -0.34 -0.39
C LYS A 254 -7.97 -1.18 -1.64
N ASN A 255 -6.94 -1.76 -2.27
CA ASN A 255 -7.14 -2.61 -3.46
C ASN A 255 -7.95 -3.88 -3.14
N ILE A 256 -7.66 -4.55 -2.03
CA ILE A 256 -8.39 -5.76 -1.61
C ILE A 256 -9.83 -5.40 -1.24
N VAL A 257 -10.01 -4.30 -0.54
CA VAL A 257 -11.35 -3.79 -0.18
C VAL A 257 -12.15 -3.49 -1.43
N ASN A 258 -11.61 -2.74 -2.39
CA ASN A 258 -12.32 -2.39 -3.62
C ASN A 258 -12.77 -3.63 -4.40
N VAL A 259 -11.87 -4.59 -4.63
CA VAL A 259 -12.19 -5.84 -5.34
C VAL A 259 -13.26 -6.64 -4.59
N GLY A 260 -13.16 -6.73 -3.26
CA GLY A 260 -14.12 -7.46 -2.46
C GLY A 260 -15.50 -6.81 -2.45
N ILE A 261 -15.58 -5.48 -2.27
CA ILE A 261 -16.82 -4.72 -2.29
C ILE A 261 -17.51 -4.81 -3.65
N GLU A 262 -16.76 -4.66 -4.74
CA GLU A 262 -17.28 -4.83 -6.09
C GLU A 262 -17.91 -6.23 -6.28
N ALA A 263 -17.25 -7.27 -5.78
CA ALA A 263 -17.74 -8.65 -5.88
C ALA A 263 -19.00 -8.93 -5.06
N ILE A 264 -19.30 -8.15 -4.01
CA ILE A 264 -20.49 -8.33 -3.16
C ILE A 264 -21.47 -7.14 -3.23
N GLN A 265 -21.41 -6.34 -4.29
CA GLN A 265 -22.19 -5.11 -4.41
C GLN A 265 -23.71 -5.35 -4.34
N GLU A 266 -24.20 -6.43 -4.94
CA GLU A 266 -25.62 -6.81 -4.87
C GLU A 266 -26.05 -7.17 -3.45
N ASP A 267 -25.21 -7.90 -2.73
CA ASP A 267 -25.45 -8.34 -1.35
C ASP A 267 -25.48 -7.15 -0.38
N ILE A 268 -24.57 -6.20 -0.59
CA ILE A 268 -24.55 -4.90 0.09
C ILE A 268 -25.83 -4.12 -0.19
N CYS A 269 -26.26 -4.06 -1.46
CA CYS A 269 -27.45 -3.32 -1.85
C CYS A 269 -28.70 -3.91 -1.18
N TRP A 270 -28.80 -5.24 -1.17
CA TRP A 270 -29.87 -5.99 -0.51
C TRP A 270 -29.96 -5.67 0.99
N MET A 271 -28.83 -5.71 1.71
CA MET A 271 -28.84 -5.40 3.15
C MET A 271 -29.07 -3.91 3.41
N SER A 272 -28.57 -3.03 2.53
CA SER A 272 -28.75 -1.57 2.68
C SER A 272 -30.20 -1.11 2.53
N GLN A 273 -31.06 -1.89 1.86
CA GLN A 273 -32.51 -1.61 1.83
C GLN A 273 -33.17 -1.81 3.21
N ARG A 274 -32.58 -2.68 4.04
CA ARG A 274 -33.05 -3.01 5.41
C ARG A 274 -32.34 -2.15 6.47
N LEU A 275 -31.07 -1.86 6.24
CA LEU A 275 -30.23 -1.01 7.07
C LEU A 275 -29.57 0.11 6.22
N PRO A 276 -30.27 1.24 5.97
CA PRO A 276 -29.76 2.34 5.15
C PRO A 276 -28.41 2.92 5.62
N GLN A 277 -28.13 2.81 6.92
CA GLN A 277 -26.88 3.26 7.57
C GLN A 277 -25.63 2.59 6.99
N LEU A 278 -25.75 1.41 6.37
CA LEU A 278 -24.63 0.70 5.76
C LEU A 278 -24.09 1.38 4.48
N LYS A 279 -24.87 2.22 3.79
CA LYS A 279 -24.43 2.91 2.56
C LYS A 279 -23.38 4.00 2.81
N SER A 280 -23.43 4.68 3.96
CA SER A 280 -22.58 5.85 4.22
C SER A 280 -21.12 5.49 4.54
N VAL A 281 -20.87 4.28 5.05
CA VAL A 281 -19.53 3.85 5.52
C VAL A 281 -18.61 3.40 4.37
N GLN A 282 -19.17 3.03 3.22
CA GLN A 282 -18.40 2.52 2.07
C GLN A 282 -17.62 3.60 1.30
N LEU A 283 -18.04 4.86 1.39
CA LEU A 283 -17.50 5.95 0.58
C LEU A 283 -16.20 6.57 1.16
N SER A 284 -15.74 6.14 2.34
CA SER A 284 -14.65 6.81 3.08
C SER A 284 -13.52 5.89 3.55
N TYR A 285 -13.22 4.78 2.85
CA TYR A 285 -12.09 3.92 3.21
C TYR A 285 -10.75 4.49 2.71
N ASN A 286 -9.96 5.06 3.62
CA ASN A 286 -8.68 5.73 3.33
C ASN A 286 -7.42 4.95 3.74
N ASP A 287 -7.55 3.71 4.22
CA ASP A 287 -6.42 3.02 4.83
C ASP A 287 -5.65 2.09 3.87
N SER A 288 -4.33 2.04 4.07
CA SER A 288 -3.41 1.14 3.37
C SER A 288 -2.54 0.38 4.38
N CYS A 289 -3.07 -0.72 4.94
CA CYS A 289 -2.21 -1.62 5.70
C CYS A 289 -1.49 -2.57 4.75
N CYS A 290 -0.16 -2.60 4.82
CA CYS A 290 0.63 -3.68 4.23
C CYS A 290 0.69 -4.86 5.21
N LEU A 291 0.52 -6.10 4.74
CA LEU A 291 0.77 -7.31 5.54
C LEU A 291 2.25 -7.59 5.80
N LYS A 292 3.10 -6.63 5.45
CA LYS A 292 4.54 -6.67 5.64
C LYS A 292 4.92 -5.81 6.83
N PHE A 293 6.00 -6.18 7.52
CA PHE A 293 6.48 -5.44 8.70
C PHE A 293 7.18 -4.13 8.31
N THR A 294 6.84 -3.04 8.99
CA THR A 294 7.61 -1.77 9.00
C THR A 294 8.72 -1.84 10.05
N VAL A 295 9.62 -0.84 10.06
CA VAL A 295 10.65 -0.72 11.11
C VAL A 295 10.01 -0.56 12.51
N ASP A 296 8.94 0.23 12.62
CA ASP A 296 8.22 0.42 13.89
C ASP A 296 7.50 -0.84 14.35
N ASP A 297 6.99 -1.65 13.42
CA ASP A 297 6.42 -2.97 13.75
C ASP A 297 7.50 -3.88 14.35
N ILE A 298 8.72 -3.86 13.78
CA ILE A 298 9.86 -4.64 14.29
C ILE A 298 10.26 -4.18 15.69
N ILE A 299 10.37 -2.86 15.91
CA ILE A 299 10.67 -2.29 17.23
C ILE A 299 9.57 -2.65 18.25
N SER A 300 8.31 -2.63 17.85
CA SER A 300 7.18 -2.96 18.72
C SER A 300 7.19 -4.44 19.13
N MET A 301 7.51 -5.34 18.21
CA MET A 301 7.71 -6.77 18.50
C MET A 301 8.90 -7.01 19.44
N ASN A 302 10.00 -6.27 19.26
CA ASN A 302 11.20 -6.39 20.11
C ASN A 302 10.98 -5.93 21.56
N LYS A 303 9.92 -5.15 21.84
CA LYS A 303 9.57 -4.69 23.19
C LYS A 303 8.76 -5.70 24.00
N LEU A 304 8.33 -6.81 23.40
CA LEU A 304 7.66 -7.87 24.14
C LEU A 304 8.64 -8.51 25.12
N ALA A 305 8.23 -8.58 26.39
CA ALA A 305 9.01 -9.16 27.48
C ALA A 305 9.41 -10.63 27.24
N ASP A 306 8.75 -11.32 26.32
CA ASP A 306 8.98 -12.73 25.98
C ASP A 306 9.47 -12.91 24.53
N TYR A 307 10.41 -12.08 24.06
CA TYR A 307 11.10 -12.38 22.80
C TYR A 307 11.62 -13.82 22.81
N ASP A 308 12.13 -14.30 23.94
CA ASP A 308 12.62 -15.68 24.07
C ASP A 308 11.53 -16.74 23.93
N GLU A 309 10.33 -16.56 24.51
CA GLU A 309 9.23 -17.53 24.39
C GLU A 309 8.66 -17.55 22.96
N LEU A 310 8.47 -16.38 22.35
CA LEU A 310 7.97 -16.27 20.99
C LEU A 310 9.01 -16.74 19.96
N ASN A 311 10.29 -16.42 20.17
CA ASN A 311 11.39 -16.86 19.33
C ASN A 311 11.62 -18.37 19.46
N ALA A 312 11.52 -18.95 20.66
CA ALA A 312 11.54 -20.40 20.84
C ALA A 312 10.41 -21.08 20.08
N LEU A 313 9.19 -20.53 20.16
CA LEU A 313 8.03 -21.06 19.43
C LEU A 313 8.22 -20.98 17.90
N VAL A 314 8.71 -19.85 17.38
CA VAL A 314 9.00 -19.69 15.94
C VAL A 314 10.13 -20.63 15.50
N ASN A 315 11.15 -20.82 16.34
CA ASN A 315 12.25 -21.72 16.04
C ASN A 315 11.80 -23.19 16.00
N GLU A 316 11.04 -23.63 17.01
CA GLU A 316 10.48 -24.99 17.11
C GLU A 316 9.60 -25.33 15.90
N GLU A 317 8.75 -24.39 15.47
CA GLU A 317 7.71 -24.66 14.48
C GLU A 317 8.09 -24.29 13.04
N CYS A 318 8.99 -23.33 12.85
CA CYS A 318 9.40 -22.86 11.51
C CYS A 318 10.86 -23.19 11.17
N GLY A 319 11.69 -23.58 12.14
CA GLY A 319 13.11 -23.90 11.94
C GLY A 319 14.03 -22.68 11.79
N PHE A 320 13.57 -21.47 12.13
CA PHE A 320 14.37 -20.25 12.08
C PHE A 320 13.96 -19.25 13.16
N SER A 321 14.73 -18.18 13.36
CA SER A 321 14.45 -17.19 14.41
C SER A 321 13.29 -16.26 14.06
N LEU A 322 12.67 -15.68 15.09
CA LEU A 322 11.68 -14.60 14.96
C LEU A 322 12.23 -13.41 14.14
N ALA A 323 13.49 -13.03 14.34
CA ALA A 323 14.16 -12.02 13.53
C ALA A 323 14.19 -12.39 12.04
N HIS A 324 14.48 -13.66 11.71
CA HIS A 324 14.47 -14.14 10.33
C HIS A 324 13.07 -14.11 9.72
N LEU A 325 12.04 -14.55 10.46
CA LEU A 325 10.64 -14.50 10.02
C LEU A 325 10.21 -13.08 9.65
N MET A 326 10.61 -12.12 10.49
CA MET A 326 10.28 -10.70 10.33
C MET A 326 11.05 -10.06 9.18
N GLU A 327 12.30 -10.47 8.93
CA GLU A 327 13.08 -10.01 7.78
C GLU A 327 12.55 -10.55 6.44
N ILE A 328 12.17 -11.83 6.35
CA ILE A 328 11.59 -12.41 5.11
C ILE A 328 10.30 -11.66 4.69
N ASN A 329 9.49 -11.27 5.68
CA ASN A 329 8.18 -10.63 5.46
C ASN A 329 8.20 -9.13 5.78
N LYS A 330 9.38 -8.53 5.91
CA LYS A 330 9.55 -7.08 5.98
C LYS A 330 9.01 -6.46 4.71
N VAL A 331 8.62 -5.18 4.75
CA VAL A 331 8.36 -4.43 3.51
C VAL A 331 9.65 -4.48 2.69
N ASN A 332 9.74 -5.44 1.77
CA ASN A 332 10.67 -5.38 0.65
C ASN A 332 10.18 -4.21 -0.21
N ASN A 333 10.53 -2.99 0.19
CA ASN A 333 10.91 -2.02 -0.81
C ASN A 333 12.07 -2.71 -1.53
N LYS A 334 11.85 -3.16 -2.77
CA LYS A 334 12.99 -3.38 -3.67
C LYS A 334 13.87 -2.14 -3.47
N ARG A 335 15.16 -2.32 -3.16
CA ARG A 335 16.07 -1.17 -3.01
C ARG A 335 15.86 -0.27 -4.22
N LYS A 336 15.71 1.02 -4.00
CA LYS A 336 15.37 1.95 -5.07
C LYS A 336 16.65 2.57 -5.57
N ILE A 337 16.90 2.53 -6.88
CA ILE A 337 17.96 3.31 -7.50
C ILE A 337 17.29 4.36 -8.37
N VAL A 338 17.43 5.61 -7.97
CA VAL A 338 16.87 6.77 -8.65
C VAL A 338 17.98 7.41 -9.47
N ILE A 339 17.78 7.60 -10.78
CA ILE A 339 18.72 8.24 -11.68
C ILE A 339 18.12 9.54 -12.21
N HIS A 340 18.78 10.66 -11.94
CA HIS A 340 18.58 11.92 -12.63
C HIS A 340 19.49 11.97 -13.87
N CYS A 341 18.90 11.96 -15.06
CA CYS A 341 19.65 11.84 -16.32
C CYS A 341 19.74 13.15 -17.14
N GLY A 342 19.44 14.31 -16.56
CA GLY A 342 19.40 15.59 -17.31
C GLY A 342 18.02 15.84 -17.92
N SER A 343 17.87 16.49 -19.08
CA SER A 343 18.85 16.80 -20.12
C SER A 343 19.79 17.98 -19.81
N PRO A 344 20.93 18.15 -20.53
CA PRO A 344 21.80 19.31 -20.35
C PRO A 344 21.05 20.64 -20.41
N LYS A 345 21.49 21.66 -19.69
CA LYS A 345 20.83 23.00 -19.68
C LYS A 345 19.41 23.05 -19.10
N THR A 346 19.10 22.12 -18.19
CA THR A 346 17.85 22.10 -17.42
C THR A 346 18.05 22.25 -15.91
N GLY A 347 19.19 22.83 -15.49
CA GLY A 347 19.46 23.12 -14.07
C GLY A 347 20.07 21.96 -13.29
N SER A 348 20.63 20.95 -13.96
CA SER A 348 21.30 19.79 -13.34
C SER A 348 22.32 20.17 -12.28
N SER A 349 23.18 21.16 -12.54
CA SER A 349 24.20 21.62 -11.59
C SER A 349 23.59 22.18 -10.30
N PHE A 350 22.46 22.90 -10.42
CA PHE A 350 21.74 23.41 -9.25
C PHE A 350 21.14 22.27 -8.43
N ILE A 351 20.53 21.28 -9.09
CA ILE A 351 19.98 20.08 -8.45
C ILE A 351 21.10 19.31 -7.73
N GLN A 352 22.18 19.00 -8.45
CA GLN A 352 23.35 18.25 -7.96
C GLN A 352 24.00 18.88 -6.73
N HIS A 353 24.28 20.19 -6.80
CA HIS A 353 24.87 20.94 -5.69
C HIS A 353 23.99 20.90 -4.43
N ASN A 354 22.67 21.09 -4.59
CA ASN A 354 21.73 21.05 -3.48
C ASN A 354 21.59 19.64 -2.88
N LEU A 355 21.58 18.60 -3.71
CA LEU A 355 21.51 17.22 -3.24
C LEU A 355 22.77 16.81 -2.46
N ASN A 356 23.96 17.18 -2.94
CA ASN A 356 25.21 16.94 -2.22
C ASN A 356 25.24 17.69 -0.88
N GLY A 357 24.91 18.99 -0.90
CA GLY A 357 24.87 19.84 0.30
C GLY A 357 23.86 19.37 1.36
N LYS A 358 22.79 18.68 0.94
CA LYS A 358 21.74 18.15 1.81
C LYS A 358 21.82 16.62 2.03
N SER A 359 22.94 15.99 1.68
CA SER A 359 23.12 14.53 1.75
C SER A 359 22.90 13.93 3.16
N SER A 360 23.32 14.63 4.22
CA SER A 360 23.08 14.23 5.61
C SER A 360 21.60 14.23 5.99
N LEU A 361 20.82 15.16 5.44
CA LEU A 361 19.38 15.26 5.64
C LEU A 361 18.65 14.16 4.85
N LEU A 362 19.04 13.94 3.59
CA LEU A 362 18.52 12.84 2.75
C LEU A 362 18.70 11.47 3.41
N THR A 363 19.83 11.26 4.10
CA THR A 363 20.12 10.01 4.82
C THR A 363 19.07 9.72 5.91
N ARG A 364 18.52 10.76 6.56
CA ARG A 364 17.45 10.61 7.56
C ARG A 364 16.13 10.09 6.97
N TYR A 365 15.96 10.24 5.66
CA TYR A 365 14.83 9.70 4.90
C TYR A 365 15.18 8.39 4.18
N GLY A 366 16.30 7.74 4.54
CA GLY A 366 16.73 6.49 3.92
C GLY A 366 17.31 6.64 2.51
N ILE A 367 17.64 7.88 2.09
CA ILE A 367 18.16 8.20 0.76
C ILE A 367 19.65 8.52 0.85
N VAL A 368 20.47 7.80 0.10
CA VAL A 368 21.90 8.07 -0.05
C VAL A 368 22.15 8.74 -1.39
N PHE A 369 22.76 9.92 -1.36
CA PHE A 369 23.42 10.54 -2.50
C PHE A 369 24.93 10.21 -2.39
N PRO A 370 25.41 9.15 -3.06
CA PRO A 370 26.73 8.60 -2.77
C PRO A 370 27.85 9.50 -3.26
N GLY A 371 28.98 9.43 -2.57
CA GLY A 371 30.26 9.93 -3.05
C GLY A 371 31.02 8.87 -3.84
N ILE A 372 32.21 9.23 -4.30
CA ILE A 372 33.12 8.34 -5.04
C ILE A 372 34.49 8.33 -4.37
N GLU A 373 34.99 7.15 -4.05
CA GLU A 373 36.35 6.92 -3.53
C GLU A 373 36.93 5.65 -4.17
N ASN A 374 38.20 5.68 -4.61
CA ASN A 374 38.88 4.53 -5.21
C ASN A 374 38.07 3.82 -6.32
N ASN A 375 37.43 4.59 -7.21
CA ASN A 375 36.55 4.09 -8.29
C ASN A 375 35.34 3.25 -7.80
N ARG A 376 34.88 3.47 -6.57
CA ARG A 376 33.67 2.86 -6.01
C ARG A 376 32.76 3.92 -5.41
N TYR A 377 31.48 3.62 -5.35
CA TYR A 377 30.54 4.42 -4.59
C TYR A 377 30.70 4.16 -3.09
N VAL A 378 30.63 5.24 -2.31
CA VAL A 378 30.64 5.23 -0.85
C VAL A 378 29.46 6.03 -0.32
N SER A 379 28.97 5.70 0.88
CA SER A 379 27.77 6.35 1.44
C SER A 379 27.98 7.83 1.75
N LYS A 380 29.22 8.26 2.00
CA LYS A 380 29.54 9.67 2.27
C LYS A 380 29.59 10.45 0.96
N SER A 381 28.68 11.41 0.80
CA SER A 381 28.71 12.32 -0.34
C SER A 381 29.97 13.20 -0.34
N ASN A 382 30.66 13.29 -1.47
CA ASN A 382 31.87 14.09 -1.64
C ASN A 382 32.00 14.75 -3.04
N VAL A 383 31.01 14.57 -3.91
CA VAL A 383 31.00 15.10 -5.29
C VAL A 383 29.58 15.53 -5.68
N ASP A 384 29.44 16.62 -6.44
CA ASP A 384 28.15 17.07 -6.95
C ASP A 384 27.62 16.16 -8.07
N ILE A 385 28.52 15.65 -8.94
CA ILE A 385 28.18 14.80 -10.09
C ILE A 385 28.58 13.37 -9.76
N ASN A 386 27.76 12.65 -9.01
CA ASN A 386 28.07 11.28 -8.62
C ASN A 386 27.86 10.26 -9.76
N GLY A 387 27.01 10.55 -10.76
CA GLY A 387 26.83 9.66 -11.92
C GLY A 387 28.04 9.57 -12.85
N GLN A 388 29.06 10.40 -12.64
CA GLN A 388 30.29 10.39 -13.44
C GLN A 388 31.02 9.04 -13.39
N LEU A 389 30.91 8.28 -12.29
CA LEU A 389 31.53 6.96 -12.18
C LEU A 389 30.85 5.96 -13.13
N LEU A 390 29.51 5.97 -13.19
CA LEU A 390 28.75 5.19 -14.16
C LEU A 390 29.08 5.61 -15.59
N MET A 391 29.23 6.92 -15.84
CA MET A 391 29.57 7.43 -17.16
C MET A 391 30.96 7.04 -17.67
N ARG A 392 31.92 6.74 -16.79
CA ARG A 392 33.28 6.31 -17.20
C ARG A 392 33.26 5.02 -18.02
N VAL A 393 32.32 4.13 -17.72
CA VAL A 393 32.13 2.86 -18.44
C VAL A 393 31.90 3.11 -19.94
N PHE A 394 31.18 4.19 -20.28
CA PHE A 394 30.80 4.51 -21.66
C PHE A 394 31.79 5.43 -22.39
N ARG A 395 32.89 5.85 -21.75
CA ARG A 395 33.88 6.78 -22.35
C ARG A 395 35.06 6.08 -23.05
N GLN A 396 35.20 4.77 -22.89
CA GLN A 396 36.28 3.98 -23.51
C GLN A 396 35.87 3.53 -24.92
N ALA A 397 36.84 3.25 -25.79
CA ALA A 397 36.60 2.73 -27.15
C ALA A 397 35.60 1.56 -27.13
N THR A 398 34.79 1.42 -28.19
CA THR A 398 33.63 0.50 -28.26
C THR A 398 33.91 -0.88 -27.66
N LYS A 399 33.41 -1.10 -26.44
CA LYS A 399 33.43 -2.40 -25.76
C LYS A 399 32.34 -3.31 -26.33
N PRO A 400 32.54 -4.64 -26.35
CA PRO A 400 31.46 -5.59 -26.58
C PRO A 400 30.33 -5.40 -25.57
N TYR A 401 29.08 -5.62 -26.00
CA TYR A 401 27.89 -5.46 -25.15
C TYR A 401 27.94 -6.29 -23.86
N SER A 402 28.52 -7.50 -23.91
CA SER A 402 28.66 -8.39 -22.75
C SER A 402 29.59 -7.82 -21.67
N GLU A 403 30.73 -7.25 -22.07
CA GLU A 403 31.68 -6.59 -21.18
C GLU A 403 31.05 -5.34 -20.56
N LEU A 404 30.36 -4.56 -21.39
CA LEU A 404 29.61 -3.37 -20.93
C LEU A 404 28.55 -3.74 -19.89
N ASN A 405 27.76 -4.78 -20.16
CA ASN A 405 26.74 -5.27 -19.24
C ASN A 405 27.33 -5.71 -17.90
N PHE A 406 28.46 -6.42 -17.93
CA PHE A 406 29.14 -6.88 -16.72
C PHE A 406 29.65 -5.72 -15.87
N GLU A 407 30.28 -4.69 -16.47
CA GLU A 407 30.75 -3.51 -15.73
C GLU A 407 29.61 -2.72 -15.12
N VAL A 408 28.52 -2.48 -15.88
CA VAL A 408 27.33 -1.79 -15.38
C VAL A 408 26.68 -2.58 -14.24
N GLU A 409 26.57 -3.91 -14.36
CA GLU A 409 26.03 -4.77 -13.31
C GLU A 409 26.89 -4.73 -12.04
N SER A 410 28.22 -4.74 -12.18
CA SER A 410 29.15 -4.58 -11.05
C SER A 410 28.96 -3.23 -10.35
N ILE A 411 28.71 -2.16 -11.11
CA ILE A 411 28.44 -0.84 -10.53
C ILE A 411 27.11 -0.85 -9.76
N PHE A 412 26.05 -1.41 -10.32
CA PHE A 412 24.77 -1.52 -9.62
C PHE A 412 24.86 -2.38 -8.35
N ASN A 413 25.62 -3.48 -8.37
CA ASN A 413 25.90 -4.26 -7.16
C ASN A 413 26.60 -3.41 -6.08
N ASN A 414 27.61 -2.62 -6.44
CA ASN A 414 28.26 -1.71 -5.49
C ASN A 414 27.29 -0.64 -4.92
N LEU A 415 26.36 -0.13 -5.72
CA LEU A 415 25.31 0.77 -5.21
C LEU A 415 24.40 0.05 -4.21
N LEU A 416 24.03 -1.20 -4.49
CA LEU A 416 23.21 -1.99 -3.57
C LEU A 416 23.94 -2.29 -2.26
N GLU A 417 25.28 -2.39 -2.24
CA GLU A 417 26.05 -2.58 -1.00
C GLU A 417 25.92 -1.43 0.02
N LEU A 418 25.45 -0.24 -0.38
CA LEU A 418 25.41 0.97 0.46
C LEU A 418 24.39 0.94 1.63
N LYS A 419 23.79 -0.22 1.94
CA LYS A 419 22.86 -0.50 3.07
C LYS A 419 21.83 0.61 3.34
N CYS A 420 21.16 1.09 2.29
CA CYS A 420 20.10 2.09 2.37
C CYS A 420 18.86 1.67 1.56
N ASP A 421 17.75 2.39 1.74
CA ASP A 421 16.49 2.12 1.06
C ASP A 421 16.50 2.65 -0.38
N THR A 422 17.05 3.85 -0.57
CA THR A 422 17.13 4.53 -1.87
C THR A 422 18.54 5.08 -2.13
N VAL A 423 19.07 4.86 -3.34
CA VAL A 423 20.30 5.47 -3.83
C VAL A 423 19.97 6.44 -4.96
N LEU A 424 20.47 7.68 -4.89
CA LEU A 424 20.22 8.73 -5.87
C LEU A 424 21.48 9.07 -6.67
N ILE A 425 21.46 8.77 -7.97
CA ILE A 425 22.52 9.07 -8.93
C ILE A 425 22.11 10.24 -9.81
N SER A 426 23.02 11.17 -10.09
CA SER A 426 22.76 12.36 -10.88
C SER A 426 23.94 12.71 -11.78
N ASP A 427 23.72 12.67 -13.09
CA ASP A 427 24.64 13.16 -14.12
C ASP A 427 23.84 13.45 -15.41
N GLU A 428 23.95 14.67 -15.93
CA GLU A 428 23.21 15.08 -17.14
C GLU A 428 23.73 14.43 -18.42
N SER A 429 24.97 13.93 -18.40
CA SER A 429 25.55 13.23 -19.56
C SER A 429 24.96 11.83 -19.77
N LEU A 430 24.31 11.26 -18.75
CA LEU A 430 23.52 10.02 -18.89
C LEU A 430 22.37 10.18 -19.90
N GLY A 431 21.81 11.39 -20.05
CA GLY A 431 20.74 11.67 -21.01
C GLY A 431 21.15 11.60 -22.49
N VAL A 432 22.44 11.45 -22.77
CA VAL A 432 22.96 11.28 -24.14
C VAL A 432 23.16 9.79 -24.49
N LEU A 433 23.00 8.88 -23.52
CA LEU A 433 23.17 7.45 -23.75
C LEU A 433 22.19 6.91 -24.78
N HIS A 434 22.68 5.94 -25.57
CA HIS A 434 21.88 5.24 -26.55
C HIS A 434 20.76 4.40 -25.90
N HIS A 435 19.61 4.26 -26.56
CA HIS A 435 18.43 3.58 -26.02
C HIS A 435 18.68 2.16 -25.51
N SER A 436 19.60 1.42 -26.15
CA SER A 436 19.99 0.07 -25.74
C SER A 436 20.59 0.00 -24.33
N VAL A 437 21.19 1.09 -23.85
CA VAL A 437 21.75 1.18 -22.50
C VAL A 437 20.64 1.28 -21.46
N TRP A 438 19.54 1.99 -21.75
CA TRP A 438 18.40 2.05 -20.84
C TRP A 438 17.71 0.70 -20.71
N ASN A 439 17.59 -0.06 -21.81
CA ASN A 439 17.11 -1.44 -21.78
C ASN A 439 18.02 -2.34 -20.92
N MET A 440 19.34 -2.17 -21.03
CA MET A 440 20.30 -2.87 -20.18
C MET A 440 20.09 -2.54 -18.70
N PHE A 441 19.90 -1.26 -18.33
CA PHE A 441 19.65 -0.87 -16.95
C PHE A 441 18.36 -1.50 -16.42
N GLN A 442 17.29 -1.50 -17.21
CA GLN A 442 16.02 -2.15 -16.84
C GLN A 442 16.20 -3.66 -16.63
N GLN A 443 16.90 -4.36 -17.53
CA GLN A 443 17.19 -5.79 -17.41
C GLN A 443 18.02 -6.12 -16.16
N ILE A 444 19.06 -5.33 -15.89
CA ILE A 444 19.87 -5.46 -14.68
C ILE A 444 19.01 -5.21 -13.42
N SER A 445 18.08 -4.25 -13.46
CA SER A 445 17.18 -3.99 -12.32
C SER A 445 16.28 -5.18 -11.98
N VAL A 446 15.78 -5.88 -13.00
CA VAL A 446 15.00 -7.11 -12.84
C VAL A 446 15.90 -8.23 -12.30
N LYS A 447 17.09 -8.42 -12.88
CA LYS A 447 18.06 -9.44 -12.47
C LYS A 447 18.52 -9.29 -11.02
N LEU A 448 18.88 -8.08 -10.61
CA LEU A 448 19.38 -7.76 -9.26
C LEU A 448 18.26 -7.41 -8.27
N ASN A 449 16.99 -7.55 -8.67
CA ASN A 449 15.80 -7.34 -7.85
C ASN A 449 15.75 -5.98 -7.13
N PHE A 450 16.03 -4.89 -7.85
CA PHE A 450 15.89 -3.52 -7.35
C PHE A 450 14.86 -2.75 -8.20
N GLN A 451 14.33 -1.64 -7.67
CA GLN A 451 13.46 -0.75 -8.43
C GLN A 451 14.31 0.34 -9.08
N LEU A 452 14.38 0.34 -10.41
CA LEU A 452 14.97 1.43 -11.16
C LEU A 452 13.94 2.53 -11.35
N VAL A 453 14.27 3.76 -10.96
CA VAL A 453 13.47 4.96 -11.25
C VAL A 453 14.35 5.95 -11.98
N VAL A 454 13.90 6.46 -13.13
CA VAL A 454 14.67 7.45 -13.89
C VAL A 454 13.84 8.71 -14.06
N PHE A 455 14.46 9.87 -13.87
CA PHE A 455 13.78 11.13 -14.15
C PHE A 455 14.67 12.14 -14.86
N GLY A 456 14.03 13.05 -15.58
CA GLY A 456 14.70 14.10 -16.30
C GLY A 456 13.78 15.24 -16.71
N TYR A 457 14.38 16.27 -17.29
CA TYR A 457 13.73 17.49 -17.71
C TYR A 457 13.92 17.71 -19.21
N PHE A 458 12.84 18.09 -19.88
CA PHE A 458 12.89 18.68 -21.22
C PHE A 458 12.68 20.18 -21.13
N ARG A 459 13.28 20.91 -22.06
CA ARG A 459 13.16 22.36 -22.20
C ARG A 459 12.72 22.68 -23.61
N ARG A 460 11.94 23.74 -23.82
CA ARG A 460 11.40 24.06 -25.15
C ARG A 460 12.53 24.45 -26.12
N PRO A 461 12.52 24.00 -27.39
CA PRO A 461 13.55 24.31 -28.39
C PRO A 461 13.90 25.79 -28.47
N LYS A 462 12.88 26.66 -28.44
CA LYS A 462 13.05 28.13 -28.44
C LYS A 462 14.02 28.63 -27.37
N THR A 463 14.01 28.03 -26.18
CA THR A 463 14.86 28.44 -25.06
C THR A 463 16.08 27.54 -24.90
N TYR A 464 16.01 26.30 -25.42
CA TYR A 464 17.10 25.33 -25.38
C TYR A 464 18.23 25.69 -26.34
N TYR A 465 17.93 25.91 -27.63
CA TYR A 465 18.92 26.15 -28.67
C TYR A 465 19.88 27.30 -28.32
N PRO A 466 19.41 28.50 -27.90
CA PRO A 466 20.31 29.57 -27.48
C PRO A 466 21.20 29.20 -26.30
N SER A 467 20.65 28.43 -25.34
CA SER A 467 21.36 28.01 -24.13
C SER A 467 22.42 26.93 -24.42
N HIS A 468 22.14 26.04 -25.36
CA HIS A 468 23.05 24.99 -25.80
C HIS A 468 24.13 25.56 -26.72
N TRP A 469 23.75 26.38 -27.71
CA TRP A 469 24.67 27.13 -28.56
C TRP A 469 25.70 27.92 -27.73
N ALA A 470 25.23 28.69 -26.74
CA ALA A 470 26.12 29.42 -25.85
C ALA A 470 27.10 28.52 -25.08
N GLN A 471 26.73 27.27 -24.76
CA GLN A 471 27.64 26.32 -24.13
C GLN A 471 28.68 25.77 -25.11
N VAL A 472 28.26 25.40 -26.32
CA VAL A 472 29.19 24.83 -27.31
C VAL A 472 30.17 25.88 -27.84
N VAL A 473 29.77 27.16 -27.94
CA VAL A 473 30.70 28.26 -28.22
C VAL A 473 31.74 28.39 -27.10
N ARG A 474 31.32 28.25 -25.83
CA ARG A 474 32.19 28.44 -24.67
C ARG A 474 33.11 27.27 -24.37
N LYS A 475 32.73 26.04 -24.74
CA LYS A 475 33.41 24.81 -24.29
C LYS A 475 33.89 23.91 -25.42
N HIS A 476 33.30 24.03 -26.60
CA HIS A 476 33.53 23.11 -27.74
C HIS A 476 33.99 23.84 -29.00
N GLY A 477 34.24 25.15 -28.93
CA GLY A 477 34.80 25.91 -30.05
C GLY A 477 33.82 26.18 -31.18
N GLU A 478 32.50 26.14 -30.93
CA GLU A 478 31.52 26.51 -31.95
C GLU A 478 31.76 27.94 -32.42
N PHE A 479 31.78 28.14 -33.74
CA PHE A 479 32.07 29.42 -34.37
C PHE A 479 30.89 29.96 -35.17
N ARG A 480 29.91 29.10 -35.53
CA ARG A 480 28.72 29.50 -36.27
C ARG A 480 27.85 30.46 -35.47
N THR A 481 27.13 31.33 -36.16
CA THR A 481 26.08 32.16 -35.54
C THR A 481 24.98 31.27 -34.96
N LEU A 482 24.22 31.79 -34.00
CA LEU A 482 23.05 31.10 -33.46
C LEU A 482 22.04 30.74 -34.56
N GLU A 483 21.84 31.63 -35.54
CA GLU A 483 20.96 31.42 -36.69
C GLU A 483 21.39 30.21 -37.54
N VAL A 484 22.67 30.15 -37.93
CA VAL A 484 23.21 29.05 -38.74
C VAL A 484 23.17 27.76 -37.95
N PHE A 485 23.58 27.79 -36.67
CA PHE A 485 23.52 26.65 -35.77
C PHE A 485 22.09 26.11 -35.63
N ALA A 486 21.12 26.97 -35.32
CA ALA A 486 19.72 26.57 -35.17
C ALA A 486 19.12 26.05 -36.48
N SER A 487 19.58 26.55 -37.62
CA SER A 487 19.10 26.10 -38.93
C SER A 487 19.67 24.75 -39.34
N GLN A 488 20.91 24.43 -38.97
CA GLN A 488 21.61 23.21 -39.40
C GLN A 488 21.54 22.04 -38.40
N GLU A 489 21.48 22.33 -37.10
CA GLU A 489 21.57 21.28 -36.07
C GLU A 489 20.21 20.64 -35.78
N ASP A 490 20.19 19.32 -35.74
CA ASP A 490 19.07 18.51 -35.24
C ASP A 490 19.47 17.86 -33.90
N LEU A 491 19.14 18.55 -32.80
CA LEU A 491 19.57 18.13 -31.47
C LEU A 491 18.70 16.95 -30.95
N PRO A 492 19.28 15.79 -30.58
CA PRO A 492 18.53 14.57 -30.26
C PRO A 492 17.94 14.55 -28.83
N VAL A 493 17.97 15.68 -28.13
CA VAL A 493 17.79 15.75 -26.68
C VAL A 493 16.40 15.28 -26.25
N TRP A 494 15.35 15.65 -27.00
CA TRP A 494 13.98 15.20 -26.72
C TRP A 494 13.79 13.72 -27.09
N ARG A 495 14.34 13.27 -28.23
CA ARG A 495 14.31 11.84 -28.62
C ARG A 495 14.92 10.95 -27.57
N ASN A 496 16.07 11.34 -27.01
CA ASN A 496 16.74 10.54 -26.00
C ASN A 496 15.91 10.38 -24.72
N LEU A 497 15.20 11.44 -24.29
CA LEU A 497 14.28 11.36 -23.16
C LEU A 497 13.09 10.44 -23.45
N ILE A 498 12.54 10.50 -24.66
CA ILE A 498 11.46 9.61 -25.11
C ILE A 498 11.94 8.15 -25.12
N TYR A 499 13.13 7.89 -25.67
CA TYR A 499 13.70 6.54 -25.70
C TYR A 499 13.98 6.01 -24.30
N MET A 500 14.51 6.83 -23.39
CA MET A 500 14.66 6.46 -21.98
C MET A 500 13.30 6.09 -21.37
N ALA A 501 12.28 6.94 -21.55
CA ALA A 501 10.94 6.71 -21.02
C ALA A 501 10.26 5.46 -21.60
N SER A 502 10.61 5.07 -22.83
CA SER A 502 10.12 3.83 -23.44
C SER A 502 10.82 2.57 -22.92
N ALA A 503 12.04 2.70 -22.41
CA ALA A 503 12.86 1.58 -21.94
C ALA A 503 12.69 1.29 -20.44
N VAL A 504 12.40 2.33 -19.64
CA VAL A 504 12.33 2.23 -18.18
C VAL A 504 10.88 2.34 -17.71
N GLU A 505 10.39 1.33 -16.99
CA GLU A 505 8.99 1.26 -16.54
C GLU A 505 8.62 2.39 -15.57
N SER A 506 9.47 2.68 -14.59
CA SER A 506 9.25 3.75 -13.61
C SER A 506 10.04 5.00 -14.01
N ASN A 507 9.46 5.86 -14.84
CA ASN A 507 10.09 7.09 -15.29
C ASN A 507 9.27 8.35 -15.04
N TYR A 508 9.95 9.50 -14.90
CA TYR A 508 9.32 10.80 -14.76
C TYR A 508 10.00 11.84 -15.64
N ILE A 509 9.25 12.47 -16.54
CA ILE A 509 9.73 13.53 -17.42
C ILE A 509 9.07 14.85 -17.03
N PHE A 510 9.86 15.89 -16.81
CA PHE A 510 9.37 17.18 -16.36
C PHE A 510 9.62 18.31 -17.37
N SER A 511 8.71 19.28 -17.44
CA SER A 511 8.95 20.53 -18.17
C SER A 511 9.82 21.46 -17.32
N TYR A 512 11.03 21.75 -17.79
CA TYR A 512 11.94 22.68 -17.14
C TYR A 512 11.28 24.04 -16.89
N GLU A 513 10.61 24.62 -17.88
CA GLU A 513 9.96 25.93 -17.73
C GLU A 513 8.81 25.93 -16.74
N ALA A 514 8.07 24.82 -16.62
CA ALA A 514 6.98 24.72 -15.65
C ALA A 514 7.53 24.56 -14.22
N GLU A 515 8.48 23.65 -14.02
CA GLU A 515 9.05 23.35 -12.72
C GLU A 515 9.90 24.52 -12.17
N MET A 516 10.59 25.26 -13.05
CA MET A 516 11.35 26.47 -12.68
C MET A 516 10.48 27.58 -12.07
N LYS A 517 9.18 27.66 -12.41
CA LYS A 517 8.27 28.66 -11.79
C LYS A 517 7.99 28.39 -10.32
N VAL A 518 8.18 27.14 -9.89
CA VAL A 518 7.99 26.72 -8.51
C VAL A 518 9.37 26.60 -7.85
N ASN A 519 10.09 25.52 -8.15
CA ASN A 519 11.49 25.25 -7.85
C ASN A 519 11.77 23.82 -8.36
N LEU A 520 12.88 23.59 -9.08
CA LEU A 520 13.23 22.26 -9.60
C LEU A 520 13.33 21.19 -8.49
N LEU A 521 13.73 21.58 -7.27
CA LEU A 521 13.85 20.66 -6.14
C LEU A 521 12.49 20.12 -5.67
N VAL A 522 11.38 20.78 -6.00
CA VAL A 522 10.03 20.28 -5.69
C VAL A 522 9.71 19.04 -6.50
N SER A 523 10.03 19.00 -7.80
CA SER A 523 9.86 17.77 -8.60
C SER A 523 10.78 16.66 -8.11
N VAL A 524 12.02 16.98 -7.73
CA VAL A 524 12.96 16.01 -7.15
C VAL A 524 12.40 15.41 -5.86
N ALA A 525 11.89 16.23 -4.93
CA ALA A 525 11.30 15.78 -3.69
C ALA A 525 10.10 14.83 -3.92
N LYS A 526 9.25 15.12 -4.92
CA LYS A 526 8.14 14.24 -5.32
C LYS A 526 8.63 12.88 -5.82
N VAL A 527 9.63 12.84 -6.69
CA VAL A 527 10.21 11.57 -7.20
C VAL A 527 10.82 10.73 -6.06
N LEU A 528 11.45 11.41 -5.11
CA LEU A 528 12.05 10.80 -3.92
C LEU A 528 11.02 10.44 -2.84
N ASN A 529 9.76 10.87 -2.99
CA ASN A 529 8.68 10.70 -2.02
C ASN A 529 9.03 11.26 -0.62
N ILE A 530 9.55 12.49 -0.59
CA ILE A 530 9.86 13.23 0.64
C ILE A 530 9.16 14.60 0.64
N PRO A 531 8.90 15.20 1.81
CA PRO A 531 8.35 16.56 1.87
C PRO A 531 9.25 17.54 1.13
N SER A 532 8.66 18.43 0.31
CA SER A 532 9.42 19.38 -0.52
C SER A 532 10.27 20.35 0.32
N GLN A 533 9.84 20.62 1.56
CA GLN A 533 10.56 21.43 2.55
C GLN A 533 11.91 20.84 2.94
N VAL A 534 12.13 19.54 2.74
CA VAL A 534 13.42 18.88 2.98
C VAL A 534 14.49 19.39 2.00
N LEU A 535 14.10 19.73 0.77
CA LEU A 535 15.02 20.21 -0.26
C LEU A 535 14.93 21.72 -0.50
N VAL A 536 13.83 22.37 -0.13
CA VAL A 536 13.57 23.78 -0.43
C VAL A 536 13.70 24.64 0.83
N ASP A 537 14.83 25.35 0.97
CA ASP A 537 15.05 26.36 2.02
C ASP A 537 14.99 27.79 1.44
N GLN A 538 14.83 28.82 2.29
CA GLN A 538 14.83 30.23 1.89
C GLN A 538 16.11 30.66 1.14
N VAL A 539 17.26 30.04 1.45
CA VAL A 539 18.56 30.30 0.78
C VAL A 539 18.60 29.74 -0.65
N SER A 540 17.86 28.65 -0.92
CA SER A 540 17.86 27.96 -2.22
C SER A 540 17.08 28.72 -3.31
N GLN A 541 16.36 29.79 -2.96
CA GLN A 541 15.58 30.61 -3.90
C GLN A 541 16.44 31.62 -4.70
N ASN A 542 17.64 31.97 -4.22
CA ASN A 542 18.41 33.12 -4.72
C ASN A 542 19.79 32.81 -5.32
N GLN A 543 20.17 31.53 -5.51
CA GLN A 543 21.45 31.20 -6.15
C GLN A 543 21.32 31.16 -7.67
N THR A 544 21.63 32.27 -8.33
CA THR A 544 21.95 32.28 -9.77
C THR A 544 23.32 31.65 -9.99
N VAL A 545 23.34 30.34 -10.20
CA VAL A 545 24.57 29.62 -10.57
C VAL A 545 24.90 29.94 -12.03
N ASN A 546 25.92 30.78 -12.21
CA ASN A 546 26.55 31.29 -13.44
C ASN A 546 25.88 32.49 -14.14
N SER A 547 26.66 33.57 -14.26
CA SER A 547 26.42 34.66 -15.21
C SER A 547 26.54 34.11 -16.64
N SER A 548 25.42 34.02 -17.35
CA SER A 548 25.43 33.74 -18.78
C SER A 548 26.12 34.89 -19.52
N LEU A 549 27.12 34.60 -20.36
CA LEU A 549 27.73 35.61 -21.24
C LEU A 549 26.65 36.24 -22.14
N SER A 550 26.84 37.53 -22.44
CA SER A 550 25.96 38.27 -23.35
C SER A 550 26.12 37.80 -24.80
N LEU A 551 25.14 38.13 -25.65
CA LEU A 551 25.22 37.84 -27.08
C LEU A 551 26.47 38.47 -27.72
N LYS A 552 26.87 39.68 -27.29
CA LYS A 552 28.09 40.33 -27.79
C LYS A 552 29.34 39.55 -27.39
N ALA A 553 29.44 39.15 -26.12
CA ALA A 553 30.57 38.35 -25.65
C ALA A 553 30.66 37.00 -26.38
N LEU A 554 29.53 36.34 -26.60
CA LEU A 554 29.47 35.09 -27.37
C LEU A 554 29.83 35.30 -28.85
N ASN A 555 29.41 36.42 -29.45
CA ASN A 555 29.80 36.78 -30.81
C ASN A 555 31.30 37.08 -30.94
N SER A 556 31.92 37.71 -29.96
CA SER A 556 33.38 37.88 -29.96
C SER A 556 34.07 36.53 -29.81
N LEU A 557 33.57 35.68 -28.91
CA LEU A 557 34.16 34.38 -28.62
C LEU A 557 34.09 33.43 -29.82
N ARG A 558 32.99 33.43 -30.59
CA ARG A 558 32.86 32.58 -31.78
C ARG A 558 33.86 32.99 -32.89
N ILE A 559 34.13 34.28 -33.05
CA ILE A 559 35.15 34.78 -34.00
C ILE A 559 36.55 34.32 -33.54
N ILE A 560 36.81 34.36 -32.24
CA ILE A 560 38.07 33.85 -31.68
C ILE A 560 38.20 32.34 -31.89
N ASN A 561 37.12 31.58 -31.70
CA ASN A 561 37.10 30.15 -31.99
C ASN A 561 37.39 29.87 -33.48
N GLU A 562 36.82 30.66 -34.38
CA GLU A 562 37.03 30.53 -35.83
C GLU A 562 38.50 30.76 -36.22
N VAL A 563 39.11 31.81 -35.68
CA VAL A 563 40.46 32.24 -36.09
C VAL A 563 41.57 31.47 -35.34
N TYR A 564 41.38 31.21 -34.05
CA TYR A 564 42.43 30.72 -33.15
C TYR A 564 42.11 29.35 -32.52
N GLY A 565 40.94 28.77 -32.81
CA GLY A 565 40.52 27.47 -32.30
C GLY A 565 40.04 27.46 -30.85
N ALA A 566 39.46 26.34 -30.45
CA ALA A 566 38.79 26.15 -29.16
C ALA A 566 39.70 26.34 -27.94
N VAL A 567 41.00 26.03 -28.05
CA VAL A 567 41.94 26.15 -26.92
C VAL A 567 42.12 27.61 -26.51
N VAL A 568 42.29 28.51 -27.48
CA VAL A 568 42.40 29.96 -27.23
C VAL A 568 41.04 30.51 -26.80
N GLY A 569 39.96 30.08 -27.45
CA GLY A 569 38.60 30.42 -27.06
C GLY A 569 38.30 30.11 -25.60
N ASN A 570 38.64 28.92 -25.10
CA ASN A 570 38.43 28.54 -23.70
C ASN A 570 39.15 29.48 -22.72
N LYS A 571 40.40 29.87 -23.01
CA LYS A 571 41.14 30.85 -22.19
C LYS A 571 40.44 32.21 -22.17
N VAL A 572 39.96 32.67 -23.32
CA VAL A 572 39.22 33.94 -23.41
C VAL A 572 37.88 33.86 -22.70
N ASN A 573 37.16 32.74 -22.79
CA ASN A 573 35.93 32.51 -22.04
C ASN A 573 36.17 32.66 -20.52
N ASP A 574 37.27 32.14 -20.00
CA ASP A 574 37.56 32.20 -18.57
C ASP A 574 37.77 33.65 -18.12
N ILE A 575 38.51 34.44 -18.92
CA ILE A 575 38.66 35.90 -18.71
C ILE A 575 37.30 36.61 -18.77
N LEU A 576 36.52 36.37 -19.82
CA LEU A 576 35.20 37.00 -20.00
C LEU A 576 34.21 36.65 -18.88
N THR A 577 34.36 35.48 -18.25
CA THR A 577 33.49 35.02 -17.17
C THR A 577 33.90 35.63 -15.82
N SER A 578 35.18 35.96 -15.62
CA SER A 578 35.68 36.60 -14.38
C SER A 578 35.44 38.11 -14.34
N GLU A 579 35.24 38.76 -15.49
CA GLU A 579 35.07 40.20 -15.59
C GLU A 579 33.62 40.66 -15.36
N LYS A 580 33.44 41.82 -14.72
CA LYS A 580 32.12 42.46 -14.60
C LYS A 580 31.78 43.21 -15.89
N PRO A 581 30.63 42.96 -16.53
CA PRO A 581 30.27 43.66 -17.75
C PRO A 581 30.04 45.15 -17.49
N CYS A 582 30.68 46.02 -18.27
CA CYS A 582 30.56 47.47 -18.13
C CYS A 582 29.16 48.03 -18.49
N LYS A 583 28.33 47.23 -19.19
CA LYS A 583 26.94 47.57 -19.57
C LYS A 583 26.08 46.31 -19.58
N GLU A 584 24.78 46.48 -19.39
CA GLU A 584 23.80 45.40 -19.57
C GLU A 584 23.64 45.09 -21.06
N PHE A 585 23.75 43.82 -21.43
CA PHE A 585 23.70 43.37 -22.82
C PHE A 585 22.66 42.26 -22.99
N SER A 586 22.07 42.18 -24.18
CA SER A 586 21.07 41.17 -24.51
C SER A 586 21.63 39.74 -24.42
N LYS A 587 20.80 38.83 -23.95
CA LYS A 587 21.06 37.38 -24.00
C LYS A 587 20.80 36.85 -25.42
N PRO A 588 21.44 35.75 -25.84
CA PRO A 588 21.13 35.12 -27.11
C PRO A 588 19.66 34.64 -27.16
N SER A 589 18.96 34.96 -28.24
CA SER A 589 17.57 34.58 -28.48
C SER A 589 17.36 34.31 -29.96
N LEU A 590 16.48 33.37 -30.29
CA LEU A 590 16.12 33.07 -31.66
C LEU A 590 15.24 34.17 -32.27
N SER A 591 15.42 34.44 -33.57
CA SER A 591 14.48 35.23 -34.36
C SER A 591 13.12 34.52 -34.48
N LYS A 592 12.11 35.20 -35.04
CA LYS A 592 10.79 34.59 -35.27
C LYS A 592 10.90 33.40 -36.24
N LEU A 593 11.64 33.57 -37.33
CA LEU A 593 11.86 32.54 -38.35
C LEU A 593 12.55 31.30 -37.75
N GLU A 594 13.66 31.50 -37.03
CA GLU A 594 14.38 30.41 -36.37
C GLU A 594 13.51 29.70 -35.31
N THR A 595 12.72 30.47 -34.56
CA THR A 595 11.79 29.91 -33.56
C THR A 595 10.78 28.98 -34.21
N ASP A 596 10.20 29.37 -35.33
CA ASP A 596 9.20 28.55 -36.03
C ASP A 596 9.87 27.33 -36.67
N LEU A 597 11.08 27.48 -37.22
CA LEU A 597 11.87 26.38 -37.76
C LEU A 597 12.19 25.30 -36.71
N VAL A 598 12.73 25.66 -35.54
CA VAL A 598 13.05 24.66 -34.50
C VAL A 598 11.80 24.04 -33.86
N LYS A 599 10.68 24.78 -33.83
CA LYS A 599 9.40 24.23 -33.37
C LYS A 599 8.87 23.17 -34.33
N ILE A 600 8.91 23.43 -35.63
CA ILE A 600 8.46 22.48 -36.65
C ILE A 600 9.34 21.23 -36.60
N ARG A 601 10.67 21.41 -36.53
CA ARG A 601 11.63 20.30 -36.45
C ARG A 601 11.33 19.32 -35.32
N HIS A 602 11.04 19.83 -34.13
CA HIS A 602 10.85 19.02 -32.91
C HIS A 602 9.38 18.87 -32.49
N ALA A 603 8.43 19.15 -33.39
CA ALA A 603 7.01 19.20 -33.03
C ALA A 603 6.49 17.86 -32.46
N SER A 604 6.83 16.75 -33.11
CA SER A 604 6.42 15.40 -32.68
C SER A 604 7.02 15.01 -31.33
N GLU A 605 8.31 15.27 -31.15
CA GLU A 605 9.05 14.98 -29.92
C GLU A 605 8.51 15.79 -28.74
N LEU A 606 8.21 17.08 -28.96
CA LEU A 606 7.64 17.94 -27.95
C LEU A 606 6.27 17.47 -27.47
N VAL A 607 5.38 17.09 -28.39
CA VAL A 607 4.05 16.56 -28.03
C VAL A 607 4.19 15.32 -27.14
N GLN A 608 5.15 14.44 -27.44
CA GLN A 608 5.40 13.25 -26.63
C GLN A 608 5.97 13.60 -25.24
N CYS A 609 6.94 14.51 -25.17
CA CYS A 609 7.47 15.00 -23.89
C CYS A 609 6.39 15.68 -23.04
N GLU A 610 5.49 16.46 -23.63
CA GLU A 610 4.37 17.09 -22.93
C GLU A 610 3.38 16.06 -22.39
N LYS A 611 3.09 15.00 -23.16
CA LYS A 611 2.27 13.87 -22.69
C LYS A 611 2.94 13.17 -21.50
N LEU A 612 4.22 12.82 -21.61
CA LEU A 612 4.98 12.18 -20.53
C LEU A 612 5.02 13.04 -19.27
N TYR A 613 5.06 14.37 -19.41
CA TYR A 613 4.96 15.28 -18.28
C TYR A 613 3.61 15.26 -17.58
N ILE A 614 2.51 15.24 -18.34
CA ILE A 614 1.17 15.11 -17.76
C ILE A 614 1.04 13.78 -17.02
N ASP A 615 1.54 12.69 -17.61
CA ASP A 615 1.54 11.36 -17.00
C ASP A 615 2.38 11.32 -15.72
N SER A 616 3.55 11.98 -15.72
CA SER A 616 4.42 12.12 -14.55
C SER A 616 3.71 12.87 -13.40
N GLN A 617 3.00 13.96 -13.71
CA GLN A 617 2.22 14.71 -12.70
C GLN A 617 1.05 13.89 -12.13
N ARG A 618 0.40 13.06 -12.95
CA ARG A 618 -0.69 12.16 -12.50
C ARG A 618 -0.16 11.04 -11.62
N GLY A 619 0.90 10.35 -12.05
CA GLY A 619 1.52 9.27 -11.28
C GLY A 619 1.99 9.71 -9.89
N LEU A 620 2.48 10.93 -9.76
CA LEU A 620 2.92 11.49 -8.48
C LEU A 620 1.77 12.01 -7.58
N LYS A 621 0.56 12.25 -8.12
CA LYS A 621 -0.63 12.60 -7.32
C LYS A 621 -1.31 11.39 -6.67
N VAL A 622 -1.05 10.18 -7.15
CA VAL A 622 -1.60 8.92 -6.61
C VAL A 622 -0.77 8.42 -5.41
N LEU A 623 0.45 8.92 -5.24
CA LEU A 623 1.41 8.53 -4.20
C LEU A 623 1.47 9.52 -3.02
N GLY A 624 0.79 10.68 -3.11
CA GLY A 624 0.84 11.77 -2.14
C GLY A 624 -0.40 11.91 -1.28
#